data_AF-A0A4V1KI71-F1
#
_entry.id   AF-A0A4V1KI71-F1
#
_cell.length_a   1.000
_cell.length_b   1.000
_cell.length_c   1.000
_cell.angle_alpha   90.00
_cell.angle_beta   90.00
_cell.angle_gamma   90.00
#
_symmetry.space_group_name_H-M   'P 1'
#
loop_
_entity.id
_entity.type
_entity.pdbx_description
1 polymer ?
#
loop_
_entity_poly.entity_id
_entity_poly.type
_entity_poly.pdbx_seq_one_letter_code
_entity_poly.pdbx_strand_id
1 'polypeptide(L)'
;MTTISKINLGKNGPLVSKLGLGCMRMSSVWGSPLNDENESVATIQAALDNGINFLNTGDFYGSGHNELLVGRAIKGRRDDAFISVKFGAIFHNHQWIGLDLRPIAIKNFINYSLVRLGVETIDLYQPCRMDNSVPVEDVIGTVADLIEEGKVRYLGVSEITAEQLRLANSVHPVTALEIGYSLADRQIENDLLPVAKELGIGAVAFANTAEGLLTGEMKAPLSANDYHNHFSRFQGENLMRNLEKVELLKEMAKDKGCTSTQLAIAWVNAQGDYIMPLVSMSRRTRLPENIAAMAIEFTPEEMNKLNLHFSQGAILGSTYLQR
;
A
#
# COMPACT_ATOMS: atom_id res chain seq x y z
N MET A 1 10.17 -24.68 2.29
CA MET A 1 9.39 -23.46 1.98
C MET A 1 10.35 -22.30 2.06
N THR A 2 10.49 -21.50 1.00
CA THR A 2 11.29 -20.29 1.02
C THR A 2 10.51 -19.24 1.80
N THR A 3 10.89 -19.01 3.05
CA THR A 3 10.34 -17.90 3.86
C THR A 3 10.70 -16.58 3.20
N ILE A 4 9.76 -15.63 3.15
CA ILE A 4 10.03 -14.30 2.60
C ILE A 4 11.23 -13.65 3.31
N SER A 5 12.09 -12.96 2.56
CA SER A 5 13.20 -12.22 3.15
C SER A 5 12.70 -11.11 4.05
N LYS A 6 13.49 -10.77 5.08
CA LYS A 6 13.23 -9.64 5.96
C LYS A 6 14.17 -8.48 5.66
N ILE A 7 13.67 -7.26 5.85
CA ILE A 7 14.41 -6.00 5.73
C ILE A 7 14.15 -5.11 6.94
N ASN A 8 15.06 -4.18 7.22
CA ASN A 8 14.73 -3.06 8.10
C ASN A 8 13.82 -2.10 7.34
N LEU A 9 12.68 -1.74 7.93
CA LEU A 9 11.75 -0.77 7.35
C LEU A 9 12.30 0.65 7.55
N GLY A 10 13.14 1.08 6.61
CA GLY A 10 13.98 2.27 6.79
C GLY A 10 15.29 1.94 7.49
N LYS A 11 16.22 2.90 7.53
CA LYS A 11 17.62 2.71 7.94
C LYS A 11 17.75 2.20 9.38
N ASN A 12 16.91 2.71 10.28
CA ASN A 12 16.92 2.38 11.72
C ASN A 12 15.58 1.76 12.18
N GLY A 13 14.78 1.27 11.23
CA GLY A 13 13.43 0.80 11.52
C GLY A 13 13.35 -0.67 11.94
N PRO A 14 12.12 -1.14 12.22
CA PRO A 14 11.86 -2.51 12.63
C PRO A 14 12.13 -3.52 11.50
N LEU A 15 12.42 -4.76 11.87
CA LEU A 15 12.61 -5.86 10.92
C LEU A 15 11.26 -6.44 10.47
N VAL A 16 10.95 -6.31 9.18
CA VAL A 16 9.68 -6.75 8.57
C VAL A 16 9.93 -7.56 7.31
N SER A 17 8.93 -8.28 6.83
CA SER A 17 8.96 -8.99 5.55
C SER A 17 9.10 -8.01 4.38
N LYS A 18 9.92 -8.35 3.39
CA LYS A 18 10.14 -7.52 2.18
C LYS A 18 8.90 -7.42 1.28
N LEU A 19 7.91 -8.28 1.50
CA LEU A 19 6.58 -8.20 0.91
C LEU A 19 5.58 -7.91 2.05
N GLY A 20 4.74 -6.90 1.86
CA GLY A 20 3.63 -6.61 2.77
C GLY A 20 2.28 -7.11 2.24
N LEU A 21 1.37 -7.42 3.15
CA LEU A 21 -0.02 -7.75 2.85
C LEU A 21 -0.93 -6.54 3.08
N GLY A 22 -1.55 -6.04 2.00
CA GLY A 22 -2.61 -5.04 2.08
C GLY A 22 -3.97 -5.69 2.34
N CYS A 23 -4.56 -5.46 3.51
CA CYS A 23 -5.82 -6.11 3.91
C CYS A 23 -7.07 -5.42 3.36
N MET A 24 -6.96 -4.21 2.77
CA MET A 24 -8.11 -3.39 2.34
C MET A 24 -9.15 -4.18 1.53
N ARG A 25 -8.72 -4.99 0.56
CA ARG A 25 -9.63 -5.76 -0.32
C ARG A 25 -10.41 -6.85 0.39
N MET A 26 -10.12 -7.17 1.65
CA MET A 26 -10.89 -8.15 2.44
C MET A 26 -12.22 -7.57 2.96
N SER A 27 -12.38 -6.24 2.94
CA SER A 27 -13.62 -5.55 3.30
C SER A 27 -14.31 -4.98 2.06
N SER A 28 -15.60 -4.66 2.17
CA SER A 28 -16.27 -3.80 1.20
C SER A 28 -15.71 -2.39 1.29
N VAL A 29 -15.04 -1.94 0.23
CA VAL A 29 -14.49 -0.59 0.12
C VAL A 29 -14.83 -0.08 -1.27
N TRP A 30 -15.24 1.19 -1.37
CA TRP A 30 -15.58 1.81 -2.66
C TRP A 30 -16.68 1.08 -3.44
N GLY A 31 -17.66 0.52 -2.73
CA GLY A 31 -18.75 -0.24 -3.34
C GLY A 31 -18.39 -1.65 -3.80
N SER A 32 -17.16 -2.14 -3.52
CA SER A 32 -16.80 -3.53 -3.80
C SER A 32 -17.65 -4.49 -2.98
N PRO A 33 -17.96 -5.70 -3.49
CA PRO A 33 -18.64 -6.70 -2.69
C PRO A 33 -17.81 -7.09 -1.46
N LEU A 34 -18.50 -7.47 -0.39
CA LEU A 34 -17.85 -8.05 0.79
C LEU A 34 -17.31 -9.44 0.42
N ASN A 35 -16.08 -9.73 0.81
CA ASN A 35 -15.49 -11.06 0.64
C ASN A 35 -15.91 -12.00 1.78
N ASP A 36 -15.70 -13.30 1.57
CA ASP A 36 -15.82 -14.28 2.64
C ASP A 36 -14.81 -13.95 3.75
N GLU A 37 -15.33 -13.67 4.96
CA GLU A 37 -14.53 -13.33 6.13
C GLU A 37 -13.61 -14.48 6.56
N ASN A 38 -14.07 -15.73 6.44
CA ASN A 38 -13.26 -16.89 6.82
C ASN A 38 -12.09 -17.08 5.86
N GLU A 39 -12.31 -16.87 4.56
CA GLU A 39 -11.22 -16.90 3.58
C GLU A 39 -10.25 -15.72 3.78
N SER A 40 -10.76 -14.54 4.16
CA SER A 40 -9.95 -13.38 4.47
C SER A 40 -9.05 -13.62 5.68
N VAL A 41 -9.61 -14.14 6.79
CA VAL A 41 -8.86 -14.53 7.99
C VAL A 41 -7.82 -15.60 7.65
N ALA A 42 -8.22 -16.64 6.91
CA ALA A 42 -7.31 -17.71 6.49
C ALA A 42 -6.19 -17.20 5.56
N THR A 43 -6.45 -16.17 4.77
CA THR A 43 -5.43 -15.50 3.93
C THR A 43 -4.39 -14.79 4.78
N ILE A 44 -4.81 -14.03 5.79
CA ILE A 44 -3.87 -13.37 6.72
C ILE A 44 -3.04 -14.41 7.46
N GLN A 45 -3.67 -15.46 8.00
CA GLN A 45 -2.96 -16.53 8.70
C GLN A 45 -1.95 -17.24 7.81
N ALA A 46 -2.33 -17.59 6.58
CA ALA A 46 -1.42 -18.19 5.62
C ALA A 46 -0.27 -17.24 5.21
N ALA A 47 -0.50 -15.93 5.16
CA ALA A 47 0.57 -14.95 4.92
C ALA A 47 1.59 -14.96 6.06
N LEU A 48 1.12 -14.94 7.32
CA LEU A 48 1.98 -15.05 8.50
C LEU A 48 2.76 -16.37 8.51
N ASP A 49 2.12 -17.48 8.16
CA ASP A 49 2.76 -18.80 8.08
C ASP A 49 3.86 -18.87 7.00
N ASN A 50 3.80 -18.01 5.98
CA ASN A 50 4.84 -17.85 4.95
C ASN A 50 5.86 -16.75 5.29
N GLY A 51 5.76 -16.16 6.48
CA GLY A 51 6.67 -15.13 6.99
C GLY A 51 6.34 -13.70 6.57
N ILE A 52 5.23 -13.47 5.85
CA ILE A 52 4.75 -12.11 5.53
C ILE A 52 4.14 -11.52 6.80
N ASN A 53 4.93 -10.73 7.54
CA ASN A 53 4.53 -10.19 8.83
C ASN A 53 4.00 -8.77 8.75
N PHE A 54 4.27 -8.00 7.69
CA PHE A 54 3.73 -6.64 7.55
C PHE A 54 2.26 -6.69 7.09
N LEU A 55 1.33 -6.41 8.00
CA LEU A 55 -0.11 -6.36 7.76
C LEU A 55 -0.56 -4.89 7.72
N ASN A 56 -1.09 -4.44 6.59
CA ASN A 56 -1.56 -3.06 6.43
C ASN A 56 -3.09 -2.99 6.38
N THR A 57 -3.66 -2.14 7.22
CA THR A 57 -5.10 -1.89 7.34
C THR A 57 -5.37 -0.39 7.56
N GLY A 58 -6.63 -0.03 7.82
CA GLY A 58 -7.06 1.33 8.09
C GLY A 58 -8.39 1.34 8.82
N ASP A 59 -8.56 2.28 9.74
CA ASP A 59 -9.76 2.38 10.60
C ASP A 59 -11.06 2.61 9.81
N PHE A 60 -10.94 3.20 8.63
CA PHE A 60 -12.03 3.49 7.71
C PHE A 60 -12.33 2.36 6.71
N TYR A 61 -11.49 1.32 6.60
CA TYR A 61 -11.72 0.21 5.67
C TYR A 61 -12.93 -0.64 6.09
N GLY A 62 -14.05 -0.46 5.38
CA GLY A 62 -15.34 -1.04 5.78
C GLY A 62 -15.82 -0.52 7.13
N SER A 63 -15.50 0.75 7.46
CA SER A 63 -15.87 1.39 8.73
C SER A 63 -15.43 0.59 9.96
N GLY A 64 -14.18 0.12 9.97
CA GLY A 64 -13.58 -0.68 11.04
C GLY A 64 -13.73 -2.19 10.88
N HIS A 65 -14.53 -2.67 9.92
CA HIS A 65 -14.65 -4.09 9.62
C HIS A 65 -13.30 -4.75 9.31
N ASN A 66 -12.40 -4.07 8.59
CA ASN A 66 -11.11 -4.64 8.24
C ASN A 66 -10.21 -4.89 9.45
N GLU A 67 -10.22 -3.98 10.44
CA GLU A 67 -9.47 -4.14 11.68
C GLU A 67 -10.00 -5.31 12.52
N LEU A 68 -11.32 -5.55 12.53
CA LEU A 68 -11.92 -6.72 13.18
C LEU A 68 -11.45 -8.04 12.52
N LEU A 69 -11.35 -8.09 11.20
CA LEU A 69 -10.79 -9.24 10.48
C LEU A 69 -9.32 -9.48 10.82
N VAL A 70 -8.51 -8.42 10.81
CA VAL A 70 -7.09 -8.50 11.18
C VAL A 70 -6.95 -8.98 12.62
N GLY A 71 -7.70 -8.40 13.57
CA GLY A 71 -7.71 -8.80 14.97
C GLY A 71 -8.07 -10.27 15.18
N ARG A 72 -9.08 -10.78 14.45
CA ARG A 72 -9.42 -12.20 14.45
C ARG A 72 -8.28 -13.08 13.95
N ALA A 73 -7.60 -12.67 12.87
CA ALA A 73 -6.54 -13.46 12.27
C ALA A 73 -5.29 -13.58 13.14
N ILE A 74 -4.96 -12.53 13.90
CA ILE A 74 -3.77 -12.49 14.76
C ILE A 74 -4.02 -13.01 16.19
N LYS A 75 -5.25 -13.40 16.53
CA LYS A 75 -5.60 -13.85 17.88
C LYS A 75 -4.73 -15.02 18.31
N GLY A 76 -4.03 -14.86 19.44
CA GLY A 76 -3.08 -15.86 19.96
C GLY A 76 -1.71 -15.87 19.28
N ARG A 77 -1.45 -14.96 18.33
CA ARG A 77 -0.19 -14.84 17.59
C ARG A 77 0.17 -13.39 17.24
N ARG A 78 -0.10 -12.45 18.16
CA ARG A 78 0.13 -11.01 17.98
C ARG A 78 1.57 -10.68 17.57
N ASP A 79 2.54 -11.40 18.13
CA ASP A 79 3.96 -11.17 17.91
C ASP A 79 4.45 -11.64 16.53
N ASP A 80 3.64 -12.42 15.81
CA ASP A 80 3.93 -12.80 14.42
C ASP A 80 3.68 -11.65 13.45
N ALA A 81 2.91 -10.64 13.85
CA ALA A 81 2.42 -9.57 12.98
C ALA A 81 3.04 -8.20 13.32
N PHE A 82 3.38 -7.45 12.28
CA PHE A 82 3.64 -6.03 12.31
C PHE A 82 2.43 -5.30 11.71
N ILE A 83 1.66 -4.60 12.54
CA ILE A 83 0.36 -4.02 12.18
C ILE A 83 0.54 -2.53 11.85
N SER A 84 0.30 -2.19 10.59
CA SER A 84 0.24 -0.82 10.08
C SER A 84 -1.21 -0.39 9.92
N VAL A 85 -1.60 0.71 10.56
CA VAL A 85 -2.97 1.25 10.53
C VAL A 85 -2.96 2.67 9.98
N LYS A 86 -3.75 2.90 8.93
CA LYS A 86 -4.07 4.24 8.43
C LYS A 86 -5.26 4.85 9.16
N PHE A 87 -5.22 6.15 9.42
CA PHE A 87 -6.31 6.91 10.03
C PHE A 87 -6.69 8.17 9.24
N GLY A 88 -7.79 8.81 9.65
CA GLY A 88 -8.11 10.19 9.29
C GLY A 88 -9.15 10.35 8.18
N ALA A 89 -9.46 9.31 7.41
CA ALA A 89 -10.54 9.40 6.42
C ALA A 89 -11.92 9.22 7.09
N ILE A 90 -12.85 10.12 6.76
CA ILE A 90 -14.20 10.10 7.32
C ILE A 90 -15.20 9.64 6.27
N PHE A 91 -16.01 8.66 6.64
CA PHE A 91 -17.04 8.10 5.80
C PHE A 91 -18.42 8.23 6.42
N HIS A 92 -19.41 8.51 5.58
CA HIS A 92 -20.83 8.47 5.94
C HIS A 92 -21.59 7.75 4.82
N ASN A 93 -22.42 6.75 5.18
CA ASN A 93 -23.15 5.91 4.22
C ASN A 93 -22.27 5.35 3.10
N HIS A 94 -21.09 4.84 3.45
CA HIS A 94 -20.08 4.30 2.52
C HIS A 94 -19.50 5.30 1.51
N GLN A 95 -19.78 6.60 1.68
CA GLN A 95 -19.20 7.68 0.89
C GLN A 95 -18.12 8.37 1.71
N TRP A 96 -17.00 8.67 1.06
CA TRP A 96 -15.97 9.52 1.65
C TRP A 96 -16.48 10.96 1.69
N ILE A 97 -16.45 11.59 2.87
CA ILE A 97 -16.93 12.96 3.10
C ILE A 97 -15.85 13.96 3.55
N GLY A 98 -14.58 13.55 3.60
CA GLY A 98 -13.45 14.41 3.98
C GLY A 98 -12.45 13.72 4.90
N LEU A 99 -11.50 14.51 5.41
CA LEU A 99 -10.51 14.08 6.40
C LEU A 99 -10.77 14.77 7.74
N ASP A 100 -10.45 14.09 8.85
CA ASP A 100 -10.36 14.70 10.18
C ASP A 100 -9.03 14.32 10.82
N LEU A 101 -8.06 15.23 10.67
CA LEU A 101 -6.70 15.07 11.17
C LEU A 101 -6.47 15.85 12.47
N ARG A 102 -7.53 16.35 13.12
CA ARG A 102 -7.39 17.14 14.34
C ARG A 102 -6.86 16.23 15.47
N PRO A 103 -5.98 16.72 16.37
CA PRO A 103 -5.45 15.94 17.49
C PRO A 103 -6.52 15.19 18.29
N ILE A 104 -7.67 15.83 18.55
CA ILE A 104 -8.79 15.21 19.27
C ILE A 104 -9.39 14.01 18.53
N ALA A 105 -9.48 14.06 17.21
CA ALA A 105 -9.99 12.97 16.39
C ALA A 105 -9.00 11.80 16.36
N ILE A 106 -7.72 12.09 16.15
CA ILE A 106 -6.64 11.09 16.16
C ILE A 106 -6.63 10.33 17.50
N LYS A 107 -6.63 11.06 18.63
CA LYS A 107 -6.65 10.47 19.98
C LYS A 107 -7.91 9.65 20.25
N ASN A 108 -9.05 9.98 19.64
CA ASN A 108 -10.29 9.22 19.79
C ASN A 108 -10.29 7.95 18.92
N PHE A 109 -9.93 8.05 17.64
CA PHE A 109 -10.01 6.93 16.70
C PHE A 109 -9.02 5.81 17.02
N ILE A 110 -7.82 6.12 17.51
CA ILE A 110 -6.86 5.10 17.91
C ILE A 110 -7.42 4.17 19.00
N ASN A 111 -8.18 4.68 19.97
CA ASN A 111 -8.80 3.84 21.01
C ASN A 111 -9.73 2.79 20.40
N TYR A 112 -10.48 3.16 19.35
CA TYR A 112 -11.35 2.21 18.67
C TYR A 112 -10.58 1.21 17.81
N SER A 113 -9.49 1.64 17.16
CA SER A 113 -8.60 0.74 16.42
C SER A 113 -7.99 -0.32 17.34
N LEU A 114 -7.50 0.08 18.52
CA LEU A 114 -6.96 -0.84 19.53
C LEU A 114 -8.00 -1.88 19.95
N VAL A 115 -9.24 -1.45 20.22
CA VAL A 115 -10.35 -2.35 20.56
C VAL A 115 -10.70 -3.31 19.43
N ARG A 116 -10.82 -2.82 18.18
CA ARG A 116 -11.19 -3.66 17.03
C ARG A 116 -10.11 -4.68 16.68
N LEU A 117 -8.84 -4.29 16.80
CA LEU A 117 -7.70 -5.18 16.60
C LEU A 117 -7.51 -6.16 17.77
N GLY A 118 -8.00 -5.81 18.97
CA GLY A 118 -7.78 -6.59 20.19
C GLY A 118 -6.32 -6.55 20.64
N VAL A 119 -5.69 -5.39 20.55
CA VAL A 119 -4.27 -5.17 20.88
C VAL A 119 -4.11 -3.92 21.73
N GLU A 120 -3.06 -3.88 22.55
CA GLU A 120 -2.72 -2.70 23.38
C GLU A 120 -1.82 -1.70 22.62
N THR A 121 -1.14 -2.15 21.57
CA THR A 121 -0.19 -1.34 20.80
C THR A 121 -0.28 -1.65 19.30
N ILE A 122 -0.38 -0.58 18.49
CA ILE A 122 -0.23 -0.61 17.03
C ILE A 122 1.25 -0.43 16.67
N ASP A 123 1.77 -1.20 15.71
CA ASP A 123 3.19 -1.10 15.37
C ASP A 123 3.50 0.17 14.57
N LEU A 124 2.73 0.48 13.53
CA LEU A 124 2.91 1.67 12.70
C LEU A 124 1.58 2.41 12.54
N TYR A 125 1.50 3.66 13.00
CA TYR A 125 0.30 4.49 12.88
C TYR A 125 0.58 5.68 11.96
N GLN A 126 -0.32 5.93 11.01
CA GLN A 126 -0.08 6.93 9.96
C GLN A 126 -1.36 7.56 9.45
N PRO A 127 -1.37 8.87 9.14
CA PRO A 127 -2.50 9.47 8.43
C PRO A 127 -2.61 8.83 7.04
N CYS A 128 -3.83 8.66 6.53
CA CYS A 128 -4.03 8.08 5.20
C CYS A 128 -3.57 9.02 4.08
N ARG A 129 -3.67 10.33 4.33
CA ARG A 129 -3.26 11.47 3.50
C ARG A 129 -3.09 12.70 4.41
N MET A 130 -2.42 13.74 3.94
CA MET A 130 -2.41 15.08 4.58
C MET A 130 -2.85 16.15 3.58
N ASP A 131 -3.91 16.88 3.90
CA ASP A 131 -4.56 17.87 3.02
C ASP A 131 -4.39 19.33 3.50
N ASN A 132 -3.48 19.56 4.45
CA ASN A 132 -3.24 20.85 5.10
C ASN A 132 -4.45 21.43 5.88
N SER A 133 -5.49 20.62 6.16
CA SER A 133 -6.59 21.03 7.05
C SER A 133 -6.15 21.25 8.50
N VAL A 134 -5.02 20.64 8.89
CA VAL A 134 -4.37 20.73 10.20
C VAL A 134 -2.86 20.87 9.97
N PRO A 135 -2.12 21.69 10.74
CA PRO A 135 -0.67 21.76 10.67
C PRO A 135 -0.01 20.38 10.79
N VAL A 136 1.05 20.13 10.01
CA VAL A 136 1.76 18.84 10.02
C VAL A 136 2.31 18.55 11.42
N GLU A 137 2.80 19.57 12.11
CA GLU A 137 3.32 19.51 13.46
C GLU A 137 2.29 19.00 14.46
N ASP A 138 1.03 19.43 14.34
CA ASP A 138 -0.05 18.98 15.22
C ASP A 138 -0.41 17.51 14.95
N VAL A 139 -0.47 17.11 13.68
CA VAL A 139 -0.76 15.71 13.29
C VAL A 139 0.35 14.79 13.77
N ILE A 140 1.60 15.13 13.44
CA ILE A 140 2.77 14.30 13.74
C ILE A 140 3.10 14.31 15.23
N GLY A 141 3.01 15.47 15.88
CA GLY A 141 3.17 15.61 17.33
C GLY A 141 2.14 14.78 18.10
N THR A 142 0.88 14.71 17.61
CA THR A 142 -0.12 13.84 18.23
C THR A 142 0.24 12.36 18.13
N VAL A 143 0.82 11.90 17.02
CA VAL A 143 1.28 10.51 16.92
C VAL A 143 2.52 10.28 17.79
N ALA A 144 3.40 11.27 17.93
CA ALA A 144 4.54 11.20 18.84
C ALA A 144 4.09 11.05 20.31
N ASP A 145 3.09 11.81 20.77
CA ASP A 145 2.48 11.62 22.09
C ASP A 145 2.00 10.17 22.28
N LEU A 146 1.34 9.60 21.26
CA LEU A 146 0.82 8.23 21.30
C LEU A 146 1.93 7.17 21.33
N ILE A 147 3.12 7.49 20.83
CA ILE A 147 4.32 6.66 20.97
C ILE A 147 4.83 6.71 22.41
N GLU A 148 4.90 7.89 23.02
CA GLU A 148 5.27 8.05 24.43
C GLU A 148 4.28 7.35 25.37
N GLU A 149 2.98 7.38 25.04
CA GLU A 149 1.92 6.63 25.75
C GLU A 149 2.01 5.10 25.58
N GLY A 150 2.84 4.60 24.65
CA GLY A 150 2.99 3.16 24.36
C GLY A 150 1.87 2.55 23.51
N LYS A 151 0.96 3.37 22.97
CA LYS A 151 -0.14 2.93 22.07
C LYS A 151 0.34 2.69 20.64
N VAL A 152 1.42 3.36 20.24
CA VAL A 152 2.04 3.24 18.92
C VAL A 152 3.53 2.94 19.09
N ARG A 153 4.15 2.14 18.22
CA ARG A 153 5.62 1.93 18.23
C ARG A 153 6.36 2.84 17.27
N TYR A 154 5.81 3.03 16.08
CA TYR A 154 6.45 3.76 14.98
C TYR A 154 5.46 4.70 14.29
N LEU A 155 6.00 5.84 13.86
CA LEU A 155 5.29 6.81 13.03
C LEU A 155 5.47 6.48 11.55
N GLY A 156 4.37 6.48 10.79
CA GLY A 156 4.39 6.50 9.34
C GLY A 156 3.63 7.69 8.77
N VAL A 157 3.72 7.86 7.45
CA VAL A 157 2.95 8.86 6.68
C VAL A 157 2.52 8.25 5.35
N SER A 158 1.42 8.72 4.76
CA SER A 158 0.93 8.18 3.49
C SER A 158 0.46 9.30 2.57
N GLU A 159 0.78 9.18 1.28
CA GLU A 159 0.31 10.09 0.22
C GLU A 159 0.53 11.58 0.55
N ILE A 160 1.79 11.94 0.77
CA ILE A 160 2.24 13.29 1.12
C ILE A 160 3.28 13.81 0.13
N THR A 161 3.57 15.11 0.17
CA THR A 161 4.62 15.74 -0.64
C THR A 161 6.01 15.59 -0.01
N ALA A 162 7.06 15.85 -0.81
CA ALA A 162 8.44 15.84 -0.32
C ALA A 162 8.68 16.89 0.79
N GLU A 163 8.04 18.06 0.69
CA GLU A 163 8.10 19.11 1.71
C GLU A 163 7.44 18.66 3.01
N GLN A 164 6.22 18.11 2.92
CA GLN A 164 5.52 17.55 4.09
C GLN A 164 6.33 16.42 4.74
N LEU A 165 7.04 15.59 3.95
CA LEU A 165 7.87 14.50 4.48
C LEU A 165 9.05 15.04 5.31
N ARG A 166 9.74 16.08 4.82
CA ARG A 166 10.82 16.74 5.56
C ARG A 166 10.30 17.37 6.85
N LEU A 167 9.17 18.07 6.78
CA LEU A 167 8.56 18.70 7.94
C LEU A 167 8.15 17.67 8.98
N ALA A 168 7.42 16.62 8.57
CA ALA A 168 7.02 15.53 9.47
C ALA A 168 8.24 14.89 10.17
N ASN A 169 9.29 14.57 9.41
CA ASN A 169 10.49 13.96 9.96
C ASN A 169 11.29 14.89 10.89
N SER A 170 11.13 16.21 10.75
CA SER A 170 11.75 17.19 11.67
C SER A 170 11.04 17.27 13.02
N VAL A 171 9.74 16.95 13.06
CA VAL A 171 8.93 16.91 14.29
C VAL A 171 9.17 15.62 15.05
N HIS A 172 9.07 14.47 14.36
CA HIS A 172 9.39 13.16 14.93
C HIS A 172 9.90 12.25 13.80
N PRO A 173 10.92 11.39 14.05
CA PRO A 173 11.44 10.48 13.04
C PRO A 173 10.34 9.64 12.38
N VAL A 174 10.22 9.74 11.07
CA VAL A 174 9.28 8.96 10.26
C VAL A 174 9.95 7.64 9.90
N THR A 175 9.28 6.52 10.18
CA THR A 175 9.80 5.19 9.89
C THR A 175 9.51 4.77 8.45
N ALA A 176 8.29 5.04 7.99
CA ALA A 176 7.83 4.61 6.68
C ALA A 176 6.94 5.66 6.00
N LEU A 177 7.10 5.77 4.68
CA LEU A 177 6.22 6.46 3.75
C LEU A 177 5.44 5.41 2.97
N GLU A 178 4.12 5.38 3.09
CA GLU A 178 3.27 4.57 2.22
C GLU A 178 2.79 5.38 1.02
N ILE A 179 3.03 4.88 -0.20
CA ILE A 179 2.89 5.69 -1.41
C ILE A 179 2.54 4.81 -2.62
N GLY A 180 1.66 5.31 -3.49
CA GLY A 180 1.36 4.64 -4.76
C GLY A 180 2.57 4.68 -5.69
N TYR A 181 3.04 3.50 -6.10
CA TYR A 181 4.21 3.34 -6.98
C TYR A 181 4.13 2.06 -7.83
N SER A 182 4.23 2.23 -9.15
CA SER A 182 4.16 1.15 -10.12
C SER A 182 4.83 1.57 -11.43
N LEU A 183 4.93 0.65 -12.40
CA LEU A 183 5.30 0.99 -13.78
C LEU A 183 4.40 2.09 -14.37
N ALA A 184 3.13 2.16 -13.97
CA ALA A 184 2.19 3.15 -14.50
C ALA A 184 2.28 4.51 -13.79
N ASP A 185 2.80 4.54 -12.56
CA ASP A 185 2.76 5.72 -11.68
C ASP A 185 4.12 5.95 -11.02
N ARG A 186 4.91 6.80 -11.67
CA ARG A 186 6.35 7.01 -11.38
C ARG A 186 6.72 8.44 -10.99
N GLN A 187 5.73 9.30 -10.74
CA GLN A 187 5.93 10.73 -10.50
C GLN A 187 6.83 11.02 -9.27
N ILE A 188 6.79 10.15 -8.26
CA ILE A 188 7.55 10.28 -7.01
C ILE A 188 9.06 10.07 -7.14
N GLU A 189 9.52 9.58 -8.28
CA GLU A 189 10.95 9.33 -8.51
C GLU A 189 11.76 10.64 -8.58
N ASN A 190 11.13 11.75 -8.95
CA ASN A 190 11.82 13.02 -9.15
C ASN A 190 12.08 13.78 -7.84
N ASP A 191 11.21 13.60 -6.84
CA ASP A 191 11.20 14.41 -5.63
C ASP A 191 11.10 13.56 -4.35
N LEU A 192 10.03 12.82 -4.17
CA LEU A 192 9.65 12.22 -2.89
C LEU A 192 10.50 10.99 -2.53
N LEU A 193 10.75 10.08 -3.48
CA LEU A 193 11.61 8.91 -3.23
C LEU A 193 13.06 9.31 -2.93
N PRO A 194 13.69 10.29 -3.63
CA PRO A 194 14.97 10.85 -3.23
C PRO A 194 14.99 11.36 -1.78
N VAL A 195 13.97 12.13 -1.36
CA VAL A 195 13.87 12.62 0.02
C VAL A 195 13.72 11.48 1.02
N ALA A 196 12.85 10.52 0.77
CA ALA A 196 12.68 9.36 1.64
C ALA A 196 14.01 8.60 1.84
N LYS A 197 14.76 8.41 0.75
CA LYS A 197 16.08 7.77 0.79
C LYS A 197 17.11 8.59 1.57
N GLU A 198 17.17 9.90 1.34
CA GLU A 198 18.06 10.83 2.06
C GLU A 198 17.82 10.79 3.57
N LEU A 199 16.55 10.79 3.99
CA LEU A 199 16.14 10.74 5.39
C LEU A 199 16.22 9.33 6.00
N GLY A 200 16.51 8.29 5.21
CA GLY A 200 16.59 6.91 5.66
C GLY A 200 15.23 6.28 5.97
N ILE A 201 14.16 6.74 5.31
CA ILE A 201 12.76 6.32 5.50
C ILE A 201 12.46 5.17 4.54
N GLY A 202 11.76 4.13 5.02
CA GLY A 202 11.29 3.03 4.17
C GLY A 202 10.12 3.47 3.30
N ALA A 203 10.06 3.04 2.04
CA ALA A 203 8.94 3.30 1.14
C ALA A 203 8.07 2.05 0.99
N VAL A 204 6.82 2.10 1.45
CA VAL A 204 5.83 1.04 1.32
C VAL A 204 5.00 1.32 0.07
N ALA A 205 5.26 0.59 -1.00
CA ALA A 205 4.70 0.85 -2.32
C ALA A 205 3.40 0.09 -2.54
N PHE A 206 2.25 0.78 -2.58
CA PHE A 206 0.97 0.17 -2.94
C PHE A 206 0.60 0.47 -4.40
N ALA A 207 -0.53 -0.09 -4.85
CA ALA A 207 -1.03 0.03 -6.23
C ALA A 207 -0.02 -0.46 -7.28
N ASN A 208 0.76 -1.50 -6.96
CA ASN A 208 1.81 -2.01 -7.85
C ASN A 208 1.29 -2.50 -9.22
N THR A 209 0.00 -2.79 -9.32
CA THR A 209 -0.68 -3.19 -10.57
C THR A 209 -1.52 -2.08 -11.21
N ALA A 210 -1.47 -0.85 -10.68
CA ALA A 210 -2.19 0.32 -11.18
C ALA A 210 -3.68 0.06 -11.41
N GLU A 211 -4.40 -0.23 -10.32
CA GLU A 211 -5.81 -0.61 -10.35
C GLU A 211 -6.08 -1.76 -11.35
N GLY A 212 -5.19 -2.75 -11.41
CA GLY A 212 -5.36 -3.90 -12.29
C GLY A 212 -4.99 -3.68 -13.76
N LEU A 213 -4.62 -2.47 -14.19
CA LEU A 213 -4.15 -2.20 -15.55
C LEU A 213 -2.97 -3.11 -15.93
N LEU A 214 -2.02 -3.29 -15.02
CA LEU A 214 -0.78 -4.05 -15.26
C LEU A 214 -0.96 -5.57 -15.08
N THR A 215 -2.19 -6.06 -14.84
CA THR A 215 -2.45 -7.51 -14.74
C THR A 215 -2.40 -8.20 -16.09
N GLY A 216 -2.57 -7.46 -17.19
CA GLY A 216 -2.66 -8.00 -18.55
C GLY A 216 -4.03 -8.58 -18.93
N GLU A 217 -5.00 -8.55 -18.02
CA GLU A 217 -6.33 -9.15 -18.20
C GLU A 217 -7.41 -8.13 -18.63
N MET A 218 -7.15 -6.84 -18.45
CA MET A 218 -8.10 -5.77 -18.74
C MET A 218 -8.36 -5.65 -20.26
N LYS A 219 -9.63 -5.46 -20.64
CA LYS A 219 -10.06 -5.31 -22.03
C LYS A 219 -10.95 -4.09 -22.19
N ALA A 220 -10.79 -3.37 -23.30
CA ALA A 220 -11.67 -2.28 -23.70
C ALA A 220 -12.82 -2.79 -24.59
N PRO A 221 -14.02 -2.19 -24.52
CA PRO A 221 -14.45 -1.23 -23.50
C PRO A 221 -14.73 -1.91 -22.16
N LEU A 222 -14.65 -1.14 -21.06
CA LEU A 222 -15.10 -1.61 -19.76
C LEU A 222 -16.63 -1.69 -19.70
N SER A 223 -17.15 -2.50 -18.77
CA SER A 223 -18.58 -2.51 -18.49
C SER A 223 -19.03 -1.16 -17.92
N ALA A 224 -20.28 -0.75 -18.16
CA ALA A 224 -20.79 0.56 -17.72
C ALA A 224 -20.70 0.76 -16.19
N ASN A 225 -20.85 -0.31 -15.42
CA ASN A 225 -20.80 -0.28 -13.95
C ASN A 225 -19.41 -0.54 -13.38
N ASP A 226 -18.38 -0.59 -14.23
CA ASP A 226 -17.01 -0.77 -13.76
C ASP A 226 -16.53 0.47 -12.99
N TYR A 227 -16.03 0.28 -11.77
CA TYR A 227 -15.58 1.39 -10.92
C TYR A 227 -14.40 2.16 -11.54
N HIS A 228 -13.60 1.51 -12.40
CA HIS A 228 -12.51 2.16 -13.11
C HIS A 228 -12.99 3.32 -13.99
N ASN A 229 -14.26 3.34 -14.41
CA ASN A 229 -14.83 4.42 -15.20
C ASN A 229 -14.82 5.78 -14.48
N HIS A 230 -14.53 5.84 -13.17
CA HIS A 230 -14.34 7.11 -12.46
C HIS A 230 -12.99 7.78 -12.78
N PHE A 231 -12.03 7.07 -13.37
CA PHE A 231 -10.71 7.61 -13.67
C PHE A 231 -10.46 7.71 -15.17
N SER A 232 -9.95 8.86 -15.61
CA SER A 232 -9.75 9.15 -17.04
C SER A 232 -8.76 8.21 -17.73
N ARG A 233 -7.88 7.53 -16.98
CA ARG A 233 -6.97 6.49 -17.47
C ARG A 233 -7.68 5.29 -18.10
N PHE A 234 -8.89 5.00 -17.64
CA PHE A 234 -9.68 3.85 -18.07
C PHE A 234 -10.81 4.21 -19.04
N GLN A 235 -10.78 5.43 -19.60
CA GLN A 235 -11.82 5.92 -20.49
C GLN A 235 -11.32 6.06 -21.93
N GLY A 236 -12.16 5.65 -22.89
CA GLY A 236 -11.97 5.92 -24.32
C GLY A 236 -10.58 5.59 -24.85
N GLU A 237 -9.97 6.57 -25.53
CA GLU A 237 -8.65 6.43 -26.17
C GLU A 237 -7.52 6.22 -25.15
N ASN A 238 -7.63 6.77 -23.94
CA ASN A 238 -6.61 6.55 -22.91
C ASN A 238 -6.50 5.06 -22.58
N LEU A 239 -7.63 4.38 -22.36
CA LEU A 239 -7.61 2.95 -22.07
C LEU A 239 -6.99 2.15 -23.22
N MET A 240 -7.38 2.43 -24.46
CA MET A 240 -6.84 1.71 -25.62
C MET A 240 -5.32 1.85 -25.72
N ARG A 241 -4.80 3.08 -25.63
CA ARG A 241 -3.34 3.34 -25.68
C ARG A 241 -2.60 2.77 -24.47
N ASN A 242 -3.21 2.80 -23.30
CA ASN A 242 -2.62 2.20 -22.09
C ASN A 242 -2.55 0.66 -22.20
N LEU A 243 -3.54 0.01 -22.81
CA LEU A 243 -3.50 -1.44 -23.04
C LEU A 243 -2.42 -1.82 -24.07
N GLU A 244 -2.19 -1.02 -25.11
CA GLU A 244 -1.05 -1.22 -26.03
C GLU A 244 0.29 -1.19 -25.29
N LYS A 245 0.43 -0.33 -24.27
CA LYS A 245 1.62 -0.31 -23.43
C LYS A 245 1.77 -1.60 -22.61
N VAL A 246 0.67 -2.14 -22.10
CA VAL A 246 0.63 -3.37 -21.30
C VAL A 246 1.01 -4.61 -22.13
N GLU A 247 0.85 -4.60 -23.46
CA GLU A 247 1.28 -5.73 -24.31
C GLU A 247 2.77 -6.06 -24.16
N LEU A 248 3.64 -5.04 -24.05
CA LEU A 248 5.06 -5.28 -23.77
C LEU A 248 5.26 -6.05 -22.46
N LEU A 249 4.53 -5.68 -21.40
CA LEU A 249 4.64 -6.33 -20.10
C LEU A 249 4.21 -7.80 -20.19
N LYS A 250 3.15 -8.08 -20.97
CA LYS A 250 2.66 -9.45 -21.22
C LYS A 250 3.68 -10.29 -21.97
N GLU A 251 4.30 -9.74 -23.01
CA GLU A 251 5.36 -10.41 -23.77
C GLU A 251 6.56 -10.75 -22.86
N MET A 252 7.06 -9.77 -22.10
CA MET A 252 8.18 -9.98 -21.19
C MET A 252 7.86 -10.99 -20.09
N ALA A 253 6.64 -10.97 -19.54
CA ALA A 253 6.21 -11.93 -18.53
C ALA A 253 6.16 -13.35 -19.11
N LYS A 254 5.62 -13.50 -20.32
CA LYS A 254 5.61 -14.78 -21.05
C LYS A 254 7.02 -15.31 -21.27
N ASP A 255 7.95 -14.48 -21.73
CA ASP A 255 9.34 -14.88 -21.99
C ASP A 255 10.06 -15.34 -20.71
N LYS A 256 9.73 -14.74 -19.56
CA LYS A 256 10.22 -15.14 -18.23
C LYS A 256 9.47 -16.31 -17.59
N GLY A 257 8.35 -16.75 -18.18
CA GLY A 257 7.49 -17.79 -17.60
C GLY A 257 6.77 -17.36 -16.32
N CYS A 258 6.43 -16.07 -16.19
CA CYS A 258 5.66 -15.51 -15.06
C CYS A 258 4.41 -14.77 -15.55
N THR A 259 3.56 -14.29 -14.63
CA THR A 259 2.41 -13.44 -14.98
C THR A 259 2.80 -11.97 -15.05
N SER A 260 2.05 -11.15 -15.80
CA SER A 260 2.27 -9.70 -15.82
C SER A 260 2.14 -9.07 -14.43
N THR A 261 1.24 -9.61 -13.60
CA THR A 261 1.10 -9.23 -12.19
C THR A 261 2.40 -9.46 -11.41
N GLN A 262 3.00 -10.65 -11.54
CA GLN A 262 4.28 -10.95 -10.89
C GLN A 262 5.38 -10.03 -11.39
N LEU A 263 5.45 -9.80 -12.71
CA LEU A 263 6.48 -8.93 -13.28
C LEU A 263 6.33 -7.47 -12.82
N ALA A 264 5.11 -6.97 -12.67
CA ALA A 264 4.85 -5.63 -12.15
C ALA A 264 5.25 -5.48 -10.67
N ILE A 265 4.94 -6.47 -9.83
CA ILE A 265 5.36 -6.50 -8.41
C ILE A 265 6.89 -6.61 -8.31
N ALA A 266 7.50 -7.47 -9.12
CA ALA A 266 8.94 -7.66 -9.17
C ALA A 266 9.66 -6.37 -9.57
N TRP A 267 9.12 -5.62 -10.54
CA TRP A 267 9.70 -4.35 -10.95
C TRP A 267 9.78 -3.38 -9.77
N VAL A 268 8.73 -3.26 -8.96
CA VAL A 268 8.72 -2.41 -7.75
C VAL A 268 9.75 -2.89 -6.73
N ASN A 269 9.84 -4.21 -6.50
CA ASN A 269 10.85 -4.79 -5.61
C ASN A 269 12.29 -4.45 -6.05
N ALA A 270 12.54 -4.39 -7.35
CA ALA A 270 13.84 -4.10 -7.93
C ALA A 270 14.26 -2.62 -7.86
N GLN A 271 13.39 -1.70 -7.43
CA GLN A 271 13.69 -0.26 -7.40
C GLN A 271 14.57 0.15 -6.21
N GLY A 272 14.73 -0.72 -5.20
CA GLY A 272 15.71 -0.53 -4.14
C GLY A 272 15.41 -1.25 -2.84
N ASP A 273 16.45 -1.41 -2.01
CA ASP A 273 16.36 -2.14 -0.74
C ASP A 273 15.43 -1.46 0.28
N TYR A 274 15.23 -0.15 0.17
CA TYR A 274 14.33 0.62 1.03
C TYR A 274 12.87 0.63 0.56
N ILE A 275 12.56 0.05 -0.61
CA ILE A 275 11.20 -0.01 -1.17
C ILE A 275 10.59 -1.39 -0.92
N MET A 276 9.41 -1.45 -0.32
CA MET A 276 8.70 -2.68 0.03
C MET A 276 7.37 -2.73 -0.73
N PRO A 277 7.16 -3.68 -1.67
CA PRO A 277 5.85 -3.87 -2.29
C PRO A 277 4.79 -4.22 -1.24
N LEU A 278 3.66 -3.51 -1.29
CA LEU A 278 2.47 -3.79 -0.50
C LEU A 278 1.36 -4.29 -1.41
N VAL A 279 1.17 -5.61 -1.42
CA VAL A 279 0.24 -6.26 -2.35
C VAL A 279 -1.06 -6.56 -1.63
N SER A 280 -2.16 -5.99 -2.13
CA SER A 280 -3.48 -6.29 -1.58
C SER A 280 -4.04 -7.59 -2.16
N MET A 281 -4.47 -8.49 -1.29
CA MET A 281 -5.08 -9.76 -1.66
C MET A 281 -6.10 -10.21 -0.61
N SER A 282 -7.11 -10.96 -1.03
CA SER A 282 -8.19 -11.46 -0.17
C SER A 282 -8.39 -12.98 -0.24
N ARG A 283 -7.49 -13.70 -0.94
CA ARG A 283 -7.58 -15.15 -1.16
C ARG A 283 -6.21 -15.80 -1.04
N ARG A 284 -6.14 -16.95 -0.36
CA ARG A 284 -4.92 -17.74 -0.16
C ARG A 284 -4.28 -18.17 -1.48
N THR A 285 -5.09 -18.41 -2.50
CA THR A 285 -4.62 -18.83 -3.83
C THR A 285 -3.70 -17.83 -4.52
N ARG A 286 -3.66 -16.56 -4.06
CA ARG A 286 -2.75 -15.53 -4.58
C ARG A 286 -1.40 -15.49 -3.89
N LEU A 287 -1.26 -16.11 -2.71
CA LEU A 287 0.00 -16.08 -1.94
C LEU A 287 1.19 -16.67 -2.72
N PRO A 288 1.10 -17.87 -3.33
CA PRO A 288 2.24 -18.44 -4.04
C PRO A 288 2.71 -17.56 -5.20
N GLU A 289 1.77 -17.00 -5.96
CA GLU A 289 2.05 -16.10 -7.09
C GLU A 289 2.79 -14.84 -6.62
N ASN A 290 2.29 -14.18 -5.57
CA ASN A 290 2.86 -12.95 -5.03
C ASN A 290 4.23 -13.17 -4.36
N ILE A 291 4.42 -14.30 -3.67
CA ILE A 291 5.72 -14.65 -3.08
C ILE A 291 6.75 -14.90 -4.18
N ALA A 292 6.37 -15.64 -5.24
CA ALA A 292 7.27 -15.93 -6.35
C ALA A 292 7.70 -14.67 -7.12
N ALA A 293 6.88 -13.62 -7.14
CA ALA A 293 7.25 -12.33 -7.75
C ALA A 293 8.53 -11.73 -7.12
N MET A 294 8.77 -11.99 -5.84
CA MET A 294 9.91 -11.43 -5.10
C MET A 294 11.26 -12.06 -5.48
N ALA A 295 11.25 -13.16 -6.24
CA ALA A 295 12.44 -13.84 -6.73
C ALA A 295 12.74 -13.56 -8.22
N ILE A 296 11.91 -12.73 -8.89
CA ILE A 296 12.13 -12.38 -10.30
C ILE A 296 13.19 -11.29 -10.38
N GLU A 297 14.25 -11.58 -11.14
CA GLU A 297 15.32 -10.63 -11.45
C GLU A 297 15.20 -10.11 -12.88
N PHE A 298 15.68 -8.88 -13.08
CA PHE A 298 15.73 -8.22 -14.39
C PHE A 298 17.17 -8.07 -14.84
N THR A 299 17.44 -8.37 -16.10
CA THR A 299 18.71 -7.97 -16.72
C THR A 299 18.72 -6.44 -16.90
N PRO A 300 19.91 -5.81 -17.05
CA PRO A 300 20.01 -4.39 -17.35
C PRO A 300 19.19 -3.98 -18.59
N GLU A 301 19.15 -4.83 -19.62
CA GLU A 301 18.41 -4.59 -20.86
C GLU A 301 16.90 -4.61 -20.63
N GLU A 302 16.39 -5.58 -19.87
CA GLU A 302 14.97 -5.69 -19.52
C GLU A 302 14.52 -4.48 -18.69
N MET A 303 15.33 -4.10 -17.69
CA MET A 303 15.05 -2.93 -16.86
C MET A 303 15.04 -1.65 -17.70
N ASN A 304 16.00 -1.47 -18.59
CA ASN A 304 16.03 -0.32 -19.51
C ASN A 304 14.81 -0.29 -20.44
N LYS A 305 14.41 -1.45 -20.97
CA LYS A 305 13.23 -1.59 -21.83
C LYS A 305 11.96 -1.14 -21.10
N LEU A 306 11.76 -1.61 -19.86
CA LEU A 306 10.63 -1.21 -19.02
C LEU A 306 10.69 0.29 -18.69
N ASN A 307 11.86 0.80 -18.29
CA ASN A 307 12.03 2.20 -17.91
C ASN A 307 11.73 3.18 -19.05
N LEU A 308 12.11 2.83 -20.29
CA LEU A 308 11.82 3.63 -21.47
C LEU A 308 10.33 3.56 -21.85
N HIS A 309 9.77 2.34 -21.89
CA HIS A 309 8.40 2.11 -22.36
C HIS A 309 7.34 2.66 -21.42
N PHE A 310 7.60 2.55 -20.12
CA PHE A 310 6.81 3.06 -19.00
C PHE A 310 7.49 4.28 -18.34
N SER A 311 8.06 5.16 -19.15
CA SER A 311 8.59 6.44 -18.65
C SER A 311 7.47 7.31 -18.06
N GLN A 312 7.82 8.30 -17.24
CA GLN A 312 6.84 9.22 -16.66
C GLN A 312 5.99 9.87 -17.76
N GLY A 313 4.66 9.83 -17.58
CA GLY A 313 3.70 10.32 -18.58
C GLY A 313 3.37 9.34 -19.71
N ALA A 314 3.98 8.15 -19.75
CA ALA A 314 3.68 7.15 -20.78
C ALA A 314 2.28 6.52 -20.63
N ILE A 315 1.76 6.45 -19.41
CA ILE A 315 0.37 6.07 -19.13
C ILE A 315 -0.49 7.32 -19.09
N LEU A 316 -1.54 7.33 -19.90
CA LEU A 316 -2.42 8.47 -20.09
C LEU A 316 -3.55 8.49 -19.07
N GLY A 317 -4.01 9.70 -18.73
CA GLY A 317 -5.09 9.92 -17.77
C GLY A 317 -4.67 9.81 -16.31
N SER A 318 -5.52 10.35 -15.44
CA SER A 318 -5.33 10.39 -14.00
C SER A 318 -5.80 9.12 -13.30
N THR A 319 -5.29 8.94 -12.07
CA THR A 319 -5.75 7.97 -11.06
C THR A 319 -6.21 8.73 -9.80
N TYR A 320 -6.64 8.02 -8.74
CA TYR A 320 -7.00 8.62 -7.45
C TYR A 320 -5.77 9.08 -6.63
N LEU A 321 -4.55 8.82 -7.09
CA LEU A 321 -3.29 9.23 -6.46
C LEU A 321 -2.97 10.72 -6.65
N GLN A 322 -3.99 11.61 -6.67
CA GLN A 322 -3.74 13.05 -6.63
C GLN A 322 -3.19 13.44 -5.26
N ARG A 323 -2.07 14.18 -5.26
CA ARG A 323 -1.33 14.65 -4.09
C ARG A 323 -1.22 16.16 -4.12
#